data_AF-A0AAW4YF36-F1
#
_entry.id   AF-A0AAW4YF36-F1
#
_cell.length_a   1.000
_cell.length_b   1.000
_cell.length_c   1.000
_cell.angle_alpha   90.00
_cell.angle_beta   90.00
_cell.angle_gamma   90.00
#
_symmetry.space_group_name_H-M   'P 1'
#
loop_
_entity.id
_entity.type
_entity.pdbx_description
1 polymer ?
#
loop_
_entity_poly.entity_id
_entity_poly.type
_entity_poly.pdbx_seq_one_letter_code
_entity_poly.pdbx_strand_id
1 'polypeptide(L)'
;AQWLENNNIELQIIDMNINTKDPMGKMFFTMMSAFAELEANLLSERTKKGLESARARGNMGGRKAMPQEKKEYIKHLYDTKEYTGQE
;
A
#
# COMPACT_ATOMS: atom_id res chain seq x y z
N ALA A 1 -7.58 18.41 2.39
CA ALA A 1 -8.37 19.66 2.40
C ALA A 1 -9.86 19.40 2.16
N GLN A 2 -10.25 18.87 0.99
CA GLN A 2 -11.66 18.74 0.57
C GLN A 2 -12.60 18.06 1.57
N TRP A 3 -12.15 16.99 2.23
CA TRP A 3 -12.98 16.26 3.19
C TRP A 3 -13.39 17.13 4.40
N LEU A 4 -12.48 17.96 4.92
CA LEU A 4 -12.80 18.85 6.05
C LEU A 4 -13.85 19.88 5.66
N GLU A 5 -13.73 20.43 4.45
CA GLU A 5 -14.70 21.38 3.91
C GLU A 5 -16.08 20.75 3.72
N ASN A 6 -16.13 19.56 3.13
CA ASN A 6 -17.39 18.83 2.91
C ASN A 6 -18.13 18.49 4.21
N ASN A 7 -17.41 18.39 5.33
CA ASN A 7 -17.96 18.12 6.65
C ASN A 7 -18.09 19.38 7.52
N ASN A 8 -17.79 20.56 6.98
CA ASN A 8 -17.84 21.84 7.68
C ASN A 8 -16.97 21.86 8.97
N ILE A 9 -15.76 21.29 8.88
CA ILE A 9 -14.79 21.18 9.98
C ILE A 9 -13.66 22.19 9.77
N GLU A 10 -13.39 23.01 10.80
CA GLU A 10 -12.25 23.92 10.85
C GLU A 10 -11.05 23.23 11.54
N LEU A 11 -9.87 23.30 10.92
CA LEU A 11 -8.62 22.79 11.48
C LEU A 11 -7.75 23.95 11.95
N GLN A 12 -7.36 23.90 13.22
CA GLN A 12 -6.39 24.81 13.82
C GLN A 12 -5.13 24.04 14.22
N ILE A 13 -4.00 24.43 13.67
CA ILE A 13 -2.69 23.90 14.03
C ILE A 13 -1.99 24.94 14.92
N ILE A 14 -1.91 24.64 16.22
CA ILE A 14 -1.46 25.58 17.24
C ILE A 14 0.01 25.97 17.04
N ASP A 15 0.89 24.99 16.86
CA ASP A 15 2.35 25.21 16.76
C ASP A 15 2.76 26.05 15.55
N MET A 16 1.98 25.97 14.47
CA MET A 16 2.24 26.72 13.24
C MET A 16 1.36 27.98 13.10
N ASN A 17 0.47 28.21 14.07
CA ASN A 17 -0.55 29.27 14.03
C ASN A 17 -1.35 29.29 12.71
N ILE A 18 -1.70 28.11 12.21
CA ILE A 18 -2.47 27.97 10.95
C ILE A 18 -3.92 27.66 11.30
N ASN A 19 -4.85 28.39 10.68
CA ASN A 19 -6.27 28.13 10.79
C ASN A 19 -6.89 28.00 9.38
N THR A 20 -7.54 26.87 9.08
CA THR A 20 -8.16 26.65 7.76
C THR A 20 -9.43 27.46 7.53
N LYS A 21 -9.92 28.19 8.55
CA LYS A 21 -10.97 29.20 8.42
C LYS A 21 -10.47 30.43 7.66
N ASP A 22 -9.19 30.76 7.78
CA ASP A 22 -8.56 31.89 7.09
C ASP A 22 -8.17 31.49 5.65
N PRO A 23 -8.37 32.35 4.63
CA PRO A 23 -7.99 32.05 3.26
C PRO A 23 -6.51 31.64 3.09
N MET A 24 -5.57 32.25 3.84
CA MET A 24 -4.16 31.84 3.76
C MET A 24 -3.93 30.47 4.40
N GLY A 25 -4.56 30.18 5.54
CA GLY A 25 -4.46 28.87 6.16
C GLY A 25 -5.08 27.75 5.30
N LYS A 26 -6.18 28.04 4.60
CA LYS A 26 -6.77 27.13 3.61
C LYS A 26 -5.84 26.88 2.42
N MET A 27 -5.24 27.93 1.86
CA MET A 27 -4.26 27.80 0.77
C MET A 27 -3.05 26.96 1.22
N PHE A 28 -2.50 27.27 2.39
CA PHE A 28 -1.36 26.54 2.93
C PHE A 28 -1.68 25.05 3.12
N PHE A 29 -2.82 24.72 3.72
CA PHE A 29 -3.26 23.33 3.90
C PHE A 29 -3.47 22.59 2.58
N THR A 30 -3.91 23.30 1.54
CA THR A 30 -4.08 22.75 0.19
C THR A 30 -2.71 22.45 -0.45
N MET A 31 -1.76 23.38 -0.33
CA MET A 31 -0.38 23.18 -0.80
C MET A 31 0.29 22.01 -0.07
N MET A 32 0.12 21.90 1.25
CA MET A 32 0.60 20.75 2.03
C MET A 32 -0.01 19.43 1.57
N SER A 33 -1.30 19.43 1.22
CA SER A 33 -1.96 18.24 0.66
C SER A 33 -1.32 17.82 -0.67
N ALA A 34 -0.99 18.78 -1.54
CA ALA A 34 -0.30 18.51 -2.81
C ALA A 34 1.13 17.98 -2.60
N PHE A 35 1.86 18.53 -1.63
CA PHE A 35 3.19 18.01 -1.28
C PHE A 35 3.14 16.59 -0.74
N ALA A 36 2.18 16.28 0.13
CA ALA A 36 2.00 14.91 0.65
C ALA A 36 1.75 13.90 -0.47
N GLU A 37 0.95 14.27 -1.49
CA GLU A 37 0.72 13.43 -2.66
C GLU A 37 2.00 13.23 -3.49
N LEU A 38 2.75 14.31 -3.73
CA LEU A 38 4.03 14.24 -4.45
C LEU A 38 5.03 13.33 -3.72
N GLU A 39 5.19 13.47 -2.40
CA GLU A 39 6.08 12.62 -1.61
C GLU A 39 5.68 11.15 -1.64
N ALA A 40 4.38 10.85 -1.53
CA ALA A 40 3.86 9.48 -1.61
C ALA A 40 4.18 8.85 -2.98
N ASN A 41 4.00 9.61 -4.07
CA ASN A 41 4.32 9.17 -5.42
C ASN A 41 5.82 8.90 -5.59
N LEU A 42 6.68 9.82 -5.13
CA LEU A 42 8.14 9.65 -5.19
C LEU A 42 8.62 8.43 -4.38
N LEU A 43 8.03 8.19 -3.21
CA LEU A 43 8.36 7.03 -2.39
C LEU A 43 7.95 5.71 -3.06
N SER A 44 6.78 5.69 -3.70
CA SER A 44 6.29 4.57 -4.49
C SER A 44 7.22 4.27 -5.67
N GLU A 45 7.62 5.30 -6.42
CA GLU A 45 8.56 5.16 -7.53
C GLU A 45 9.92 4.62 -7.08
N ARG A 46 10.47 5.14 -5.99
CA ARG A 46 11.73 4.66 -5.42
C ARG A 46 11.64 3.18 -5.04
N THR A 47 10.53 2.78 -4.43
CA THR A 47 10.28 1.39 -4.04
C THR A 47 10.22 0.48 -5.27
N LYS A 48 9.50 0.89 -6.32
CA LYS A 48 9.40 0.13 -7.58
C LYS A 48 10.77 -0.07 -8.23
N LYS A 49 11.58 1.00 -8.33
CA LYS A 49 12.96 0.93 -8.84
C LYS A 49 13.83 -0.01 -8.00
N GLY A 50 13.69 0.02 -6.68
CA GLY A 50 14.38 -0.90 -5.77
C GLY A 50 13.98 -2.36 -6.00
N LEU A 51 12.69 -2.63 -6.18
CA LEU A 51 12.16 -3.96 -6.48
C LEU A 51 12.62 -4.47 -7.84
N GLU A 52 12.64 -3.64 -8.88
CA GLU A 52 13.17 -3.98 -10.20
C GLU A 52 14.65 -4.38 -10.11
N SER A 53 15.44 -3.59 -9.38
CA SER A 53 16.86 -3.89 -9.13
C SER A 53 17.05 -5.21 -8.36
N ALA A 54 16.20 -5.49 -7.36
CA ALA A 54 16.22 -6.75 -6.62
C ALA A 54 15.87 -7.95 -7.52
N ARG A 55 14.85 -7.82 -8.37
CA ARG A 55 14.44 -8.86 -9.34
C ARG A 55 15.53 -9.15 -10.35
N ALA A 56 16.23 -8.12 -10.84
CA ALA A 56 17.38 -8.28 -11.74
C ALA A 56 18.53 -9.09 -11.09
N ARG A 57 18.64 -9.08 -9.75
CA ARG A 57 19.58 -9.92 -8.98
C ARG A 57 19.02 -11.31 -8.62
N GLY A 58 17.84 -11.69 -9.13
CA GLY A 58 17.20 -12.98 -8.85
C GLY A 58 16.28 -13.00 -7.62
N ASN A 59 16.15 -11.89 -6.89
CA ASN A 59 15.24 -11.80 -5.75
C ASN A 59 13.83 -11.39 -6.23
N MET A 60 12.99 -12.38 -6.51
CA MET A 60 11.63 -12.16 -7.03
C MET A 60 10.66 -11.55 -6.01
N GLY A 61 10.92 -11.73 -4.71
CA GLY A 61 10.04 -11.30 -3.62
C GLY A 61 8.75 -12.13 -3.53
N GLY A 62 7.76 -11.63 -2.79
CA GLY A 62 6.44 -12.28 -2.64
C GLY A 62 6.42 -13.47 -1.67
N ARG A 63 5.26 -14.16 -1.61
CA ARG A 63 5.09 -15.35 -0.79
C ARG A 63 5.93 -16.49 -1.36
N LYS A 64 6.79 -17.09 -0.55
CA LYS A 64 7.58 -18.27 -0.94
C LYS A 64 6.65 -19.38 -1.45
N ALA A 65 7.05 -20.02 -2.54
CA ALA A 65 6.31 -21.14 -3.10
C ALA A 65 6.24 -22.29 -2.09
N MET A 66 5.14 -23.06 -2.15
CA MET A 66 5.04 -24.30 -1.38
C MET A 66 6.21 -25.24 -1.75
N PRO A 67 6.81 -25.96 -0.78
CA PRO A 67 7.82 -26.95 -1.05
C PRO A 67 7.35 -27.95 -2.10
N GLN A 68 8.28 -28.38 -2.97
CA GLN A 68 7.96 -29.26 -4.09
C GLN A 68 7.38 -30.60 -3.63
N GLU A 69 7.97 -31.19 -2.57
CA GLU A 69 7.48 -32.42 -1.92
C GLU A 69 6.01 -32.33 -1.54
N LYS A 70 5.59 -31.20 -0.97
CA LYS A 70 4.20 -30.99 -0.56
C LYS A 70 3.26 -30.86 -1.77
N LYS A 71 3.73 -30.25 -2.87
CA LYS A 71 2.95 -30.19 -4.12
C LYS A 71 2.76 -31.58 -4.72
N GLU A 72 3.81 -32.38 -4.72
CA GLU A 72 3.80 -33.76 -5.24
C GLU A 72 2.89 -34.64 -4.38
N TYR A 73 2.98 -34.53 -3.06
CA TYR A 73 2.10 -35.24 -2.14
C TYR A 73 0.61 -34.88 -2.35
N ILE A 74 0.29 -33.60 -2.55
CA ILE A 74 -1.10 -33.18 -2.84
C ILE A 74 -1.58 -33.75 -4.17
N LYS A 75 -0.75 -33.75 -5.21
CA LYS A 75 -1.10 -34.36 -6.51
C LYS A 75 -1.35 -35.87 -6.36
N HIS A 76 -0.45 -36.57 -5.68
CA HIS A 76 -0.60 -37.99 -5.40
C HIS A 76 -1.93 -38.29 -4.70
N LEU A 77 -2.26 -37.57 -3.62
CA LEU A 77 -3.54 -37.75 -2.91
C LEU A 77 -4.77 -37.49 -3.78
N TYR A 78 -4.68 -36.53 -4.70
CA TYR A 78 -5.75 -36.23 -5.65
C TYR A 78 -5.94 -37.37 -6.66
N ASP A 79 -4.85 -37.90 -7.19
CA ASP A 79 -4.85 -38.95 -8.20
C ASP A 79 -5.33 -40.30 -7.63
N THR A 80 -4.92 -40.65 -6.41
CA THR A 80 -5.29 -41.92 -5.79
C THR A 80 -6.74 -41.97 -5.31
N LYS A 81 -7.37 -40.82 -5.01
CA LYS A 81 -8.74 -40.72 -4.46
C LYS A 81 -9.00 -41.58 -3.21
N GLU A 82 -7.96 -42.07 -2.55
CA GLU A 82 -8.06 -43.00 -1.42
C GLU A 82 -8.69 -42.34 -0.19
N TYR A 83 -8.63 -41.02 -0.10
CA TYR A 83 -9.11 -40.24 1.05
C TYR A 83 -10.26 -39.28 0.69
N THR A 84 -10.82 -39.38 -0.52
CA THR A 84 -12.07 -38.69 -0.83
C THR A 84 -13.22 -39.43 -0.16
N GLY A 85 -13.85 -38.80 0.85
CA GLY A 85 -15.00 -39.35 1.53
C GLY A 85 -16.15 -39.62 0.55
N GLN A 86 -16.72 -40.82 0.65
CA GLN A 86 -18.07 -41.07 0.13
C GLN A 86 -19.03 -40.28 1.04
N GLU A 87 -19.94 -39.51 0.43
CA GLU A 87 -21.06 -38.88 1.16
C GLU A 87 -21.85 -39.90 1.98
#